data_AF-A0A0K9YKQ3-F1
#
_entry.id   AF-A0A0K9YKQ3-F1
#
_cell.length_a   1.000
_cell.length_b   1.000
_cell.length_c   1.000
_cell.angle_alpha   90.00
_cell.angle_beta   90.00
_cell.angle_gamma   90.00
#
_symmetry.space_group_name_H-M   'P 1'
#
loop_
_entity.id
_entity.type
_entity.pdbx_description
1 polymer ?
#
loop_
_entity_poly.entity_id
_entity_poly.type
_entity_poly.pdbx_seq_one_letter_code
_entity_poly.pdbx_strand_id
1 'polypeptide(L)'
;MTTVQNVWNSSWFGEKPTSTVAELTQKLREAMTEKEMLFLLIELYKAGDFTQKPLLIQLMNHTKDEAILNLCIRLFFSICTHEDVRETNNLRFLQDASEFIVNTFASAAPTSLSPEVIPYLLALLEEWDDIPDTSVIIRDSIDSFLSFENQYGEEATIEQIAECFLDFGDENEGEMYYFDQKPAFPGDLTKPLIHRVFIAANNEERLQMEVIPSLLSIWSGKKVPGEYDTVITASNYQSFISYVEGLANQSWEKGRKYFYGHPL
;
A
#
# COMPACT_ATOMS: atom_id res chain seq x y z
N MET A 1 7.27 -19.96 9.71
CA MET A 1 6.44 -20.19 8.52
C MET A 1 5.15 -19.42 8.70
N THR A 2 4.97 -18.33 7.95
CA THR A 2 3.69 -17.63 7.90
C THR A 2 2.71 -18.54 7.16
N THR A 3 1.64 -19.00 7.81
CA THR A 3 0.63 -19.84 7.17
C THR A 3 -0.10 -19.05 6.08
N VAL A 4 -0.46 -19.73 5.00
CA VAL A 4 -1.15 -19.23 3.80
C VAL A 4 -2.31 -18.28 4.11
N GLN A 5 -3.03 -18.48 5.21
CA GLN A 5 -4.19 -17.68 5.63
C GLN A 5 -3.82 -16.30 6.19
N ASN A 6 -2.58 -16.12 6.64
CA ASN A 6 -2.17 -14.92 7.36
C ASN A 6 -1.91 -13.75 6.41
N VAL A 7 -1.43 -13.96 5.18
CA VAL A 7 -1.08 -12.84 4.26
C VAL A 7 -2.32 -12.13 3.72
N TRP A 8 -3.41 -12.86 3.47
CA TRP A 8 -4.64 -12.33 2.90
C TRP A 8 -5.29 -11.22 3.75
N ASN A 9 -5.20 -11.35 5.07
CA ASN A 9 -5.81 -10.42 6.02
C ASN A 9 -4.79 -9.66 6.87
N SER A 10 -3.49 -9.77 6.55
CA SER A 10 -2.44 -9.12 7.32
C SER A 10 -2.12 -7.75 6.74
N SER A 11 -1.77 -6.84 7.65
CA SER A 11 -1.16 -5.52 7.40
C SER A 11 0.24 -5.62 6.77
N TRP A 12 0.80 -6.83 6.62
CA TRP A 12 2.19 -7.08 6.22
C TRP A 12 2.38 -8.45 5.55
N PHE A 13 3.41 -8.61 4.71
CA PHE A 13 3.68 -9.85 3.93
C PHE A 13 4.54 -10.91 4.68
N GLY A 14 4.61 -10.79 6.01
CA GLY A 14 5.33 -11.72 6.89
C GLY A 14 6.84 -11.59 6.87
N GLU A 15 7.54 -12.44 7.62
CA GLU A 15 8.99 -12.34 7.82
C GLU A 15 9.81 -12.37 6.52
N LYS A 16 11.03 -11.83 6.59
CA LYS A 16 12.02 -11.92 5.51
C LYS A 16 12.26 -13.39 5.12
N PRO A 17 12.47 -13.67 3.81
CA PRO A 17 12.70 -15.03 3.34
C PRO A 17 13.97 -15.62 3.96
N THR A 18 13.93 -16.92 4.26
CA THR A 18 15.11 -17.69 4.64
C THR A 18 15.78 -18.36 3.43
N SER A 19 15.05 -18.52 2.33
CA SER A 19 15.57 -19.06 1.07
C SER A 19 16.32 -18.00 0.27
N THR A 20 17.29 -18.45 -0.54
CA THR A 20 18.01 -17.56 -1.44
C THR A 20 17.15 -17.18 -2.66
N VAL A 21 17.48 -16.07 -3.32
CA VAL A 21 16.82 -15.67 -4.58
C VAL A 21 16.85 -16.81 -5.61
N ALA A 22 18.00 -17.48 -5.78
CA ALA A 22 18.13 -18.59 -6.73
C ALA A 22 17.19 -19.77 -6.42
N GLU A 23 17.03 -20.13 -5.14
CA GLU A 23 16.06 -21.16 -4.73
C GLU A 23 14.62 -20.74 -5.00
N LEU A 24 14.28 -19.49 -4.69
CA LEU A 24 12.94 -18.94 -4.91
C LEU A 24 12.60 -18.87 -6.41
N THR A 25 13.54 -18.42 -7.24
CA THR A 25 13.38 -18.41 -8.70
C THR A 25 13.20 -19.82 -9.26
N GLN A 26 13.93 -20.81 -8.75
CA GLN A 26 13.76 -22.20 -9.18
C GLN A 26 12.37 -22.72 -8.81
N LYS A 27 11.93 -22.50 -7.57
CA LYS A 27 10.57 -22.86 -7.13
C LYS A 27 9.49 -22.15 -7.95
N LEU A 28 9.72 -20.89 -8.35
CA LEU A 28 8.77 -20.12 -9.15
C LEU A 28 8.55 -20.76 -10.53
N ARG A 29 9.59 -21.33 -11.14
CA ARG A 29 9.49 -22.06 -12.42
C ARG A 29 8.71 -23.36 -12.30
N GLU A 30 8.67 -23.93 -11.11
CA GLU A 30 8.00 -25.18 -10.79
C GLU A 30 6.58 -24.96 -10.21
N ALA A 31 6.17 -23.70 -10.01
CA ALA A 31 4.88 -23.37 -9.42
C ALA A 31 3.73 -23.84 -10.33
N MET A 32 2.77 -24.57 -9.74
CA MET A 32 1.67 -25.19 -10.49
C MET A 32 0.36 -24.43 -10.33
N THR A 33 0.29 -23.48 -9.40
CA THR A 33 -0.91 -22.69 -9.12
C THR A 33 -0.58 -21.20 -9.06
N GLU A 34 -1.57 -20.37 -9.40
CA GLU A 34 -1.49 -18.90 -9.26
C GLU A 34 -1.15 -18.48 -7.84
N LYS A 35 -1.68 -19.20 -6.86
CA LYS A 35 -1.43 -18.98 -5.44
C LYS A 35 0.02 -19.23 -5.05
N GLU A 36 0.58 -20.37 -5.45
CA GLU A 36 2.00 -20.68 -5.22
C GLU A 36 2.89 -19.65 -5.90
N MET A 37 2.57 -19.28 -7.15
CA MET A 37 3.29 -18.27 -7.90
C MET A 37 3.29 -16.92 -7.17
N LEU A 38 2.12 -16.43 -6.73
CA LEU A 38 2.01 -15.17 -6.00
C LEU A 38 2.82 -15.17 -4.71
N PHE A 39 2.80 -16.26 -3.94
CA PHE A 39 3.61 -16.36 -2.73
C PHE A 39 5.11 -16.34 -3.04
N LEU A 40 5.56 -17.02 -4.08
CA LEU A 40 6.97 -17.02 -4.47
C LEU A 40 7.41 -15.64 -4.98
N LEU A 41 6.54 -14.91 -5.68
CA LEU A 41 6.77 -13.51 -6.04
C LEU A 41 6.93 -12.63 -4.80
N ILE A 42 6.04 -12.77 -3.81
CA ILE A 42 6.16 -12.06 -2.52
C ILE A 42 7.51 -12.34 -1.87
N GLU A 43 7.92 -13.61 -1.77
CA GLU A 43 9.23 -13.96 -1.19
C GLU A 43 10.41 -13.35 -1.97
N LEU A 44 10.37 -13.34 -3.31
CA LEU A 44 11.40 -12.71 -4.14
C LEU A 44 11.50 -11.21 -3.89
N TYR A 45 10.37 -10.50 -3.86
CA TYR A 45 10.34 -9.07 -3.59
C TYR A 45 10.86 -8.75 -2.19
N LYS A 46 10.53 -9.59 -1.19
CA LYS A 46 11.06 -9.44 0.17
C LYS A 46 12.58 -9.65 0.25
N ALA A 47 13.14 -10.41 -0.68
CA ALA A 47 14.59 -10.58 -0.86
C ALA A 47 15.24 -9.45 -1.68
N GLY A 48 14.45 -8.50 -2.20
CA GLY A 48 14.92 -7.40 -3.03
C GLY A 48 15.04 -7.73 -4.52
N ASP A 49 14.54 -8.88 -4.98
CA ASP A 49 14.51 -9.22 -6.40
C ASP A 49 13.17 -8.83 -7.03
N PHE A 50 13.16 -7.66 -7.69
CA PHE A 50 11.99 -7.12 -8.40
C PHE A 50 11.95 -7.51 -9.89
N THR A 51 12.85 -8.36 -10.37
CA THR A 51 12.93 -8.71 -11.80
C THR A 51 11.69 -9.44 -12.32
N GLN A 52 10.90 -10.04 -11.42
CA GLN A 52 9.70 -10.79 -11.75
C GLN A 52 8.40 -9.95 -11.69
N LYS A 53 8.48 -8.62 -11.58
CA LYS A 53 7.31 -7.71 -11.69
C LYS A 53 6.42 -8.00 -12.91
N PRO A 54 6.96 -8.28 -14.12
CA PRO A 54 6.13 -8.62 -15.28
C PRO A 54 5.22 -9.84 -15.04
N LEU A 55 5.66 -10.82 -14.25
CA LEU A 55 4.85 -11.99 -13.93
C LEU A 55 3.71 -11.65 -12.96
N LEU A 56 3.95 -10.76 -11.99
CA LEU A 56 2.88 -10.22 -11.13
C LEU A 56 1.82 -9.48 -11.97
N ILE A 57 2.27 -8.62 -12.89
CA ILE A 57 1.38 -7.86 -13.78
C ILE A 57 0.59 -8.82 -14.68
N GLN A 58 1.23 -9.86 -15.21
CA GLN A 58 0.54 -10.90 -15.98
C GLN A 58 -0.53 -11.59 -15.13
N LEU A 59 -0.20 -12.00 -13.90
CA LEU A 59 -1.16 -12.65 -13.01
C LEU A 59 -2.35 -11.73 -12.69
N MET A 60 -2.07 -10.46 -12.36
CA MET A 60 -3.08 -9.44 -12.07
C MET A 60 -4.05 -9.23 -13.24
N ASN A 61 -3.56 -9.23 -14.48
CA ASN A 61 -4.41 -8.99 -15.66
C ASN A 61 -5.16 -10.23 -16.19
N HIS A 62 -4.85 -11.44 -15.71
CA HIS A 62 -5.39 -12.68 -16.30
C HIS A 62 -6.10 -13.60 -15.31
N THR A 63 -5.82 -13.52 -14.02
CA THR A 63 -6.48 -14.36 -13.02
C THR A 63 -8.00 -14.15 -13.05
N LYS A 64 -8.74 -15.24 -12.82
CA LYS A 64 -10.20 -15.22 -12.63
C LYS A 64 -10.59 -15.40 -11.16
N ASP A 65 -9.61 -15.57 -10.28
CA ASP A 65 -9.80 -15.64 -8.84
C ASP A 65 -9.68 -14.22 -8.27
N GLU A 66 -10.82 -13.62 -7.90
CA GLU A 66 -10.85 -12.27 -7.34
C GLU A 66 -10.09 -12.14 -6.02
N ALA A 67 -9.95 -13.23 -5.26
CA ALA A 67 -9.08 -13.20 -4.08
C ALA A 67 -7.64 -13.01 -4.55
N ILE A 68 -7.14 -13.84 -5.47
CA ILE A 68 -5.79 -13.69 -6.05
C ILE A 68 -5.57 -12.29 -6.60
N LEU A 69 -6.54 -11.76 -7.35
CA LEU A 69 -6.47 -10.40 -7.89
C LEU A 69 -6.34 -9.35 -6.79
N ASN A 70 -7.13 -9.43 -5.72
CA ASN A 70 -7.05 -8.52 -4.59
C ASN A 70 -5.63 -8.47 -3.99
N LEU A 71 -5.03 -9.63 -3.72
CA LEU A 71 -3.66 -9.66 -3.18
C LEU A 71 -2.61 -9.20 -4.21
N CYS A 72 -2.81 -9.47 -5.50
CA CYS A 72 -1.97 -8.92 -6.56
C CYS A 72 -1.99 -7.39 -6.57
N ILE A 73 -3.16 -6.76 -6.45
CA ILE A 73 -3.32 -5.29 -6.42
C ILE A 73 -2.57 -4.70 -5.21
N ARG A 74 -2.80 -5.26 -4.02
CA ARG A 74 -2.13 -4.81 -2.78
C ARG A 74 -0.61 -4.97 -2.85
N LEU A 75 -0.15 -6.08 -3.43
CA LEU A 75 1.28 -6.31 -3.63
C LEU A 75 1.87 -5.35 -4.67
N PHE A 76 1.19 -5.16 -5.80
CA PHE A 76 1.59 -4.24 -6.86
C PHE A 76 1.76 -2.84 -6.28
N PHE A 77 0.76 -2.32 -5.57
CA PHE A 77 0.89 -1.02 -4.92
C PHE A 77 1.96 -0.97 -3.84
N SER A 78 2.33 -2.09 -3.22
CA SER A 78 3.46 -2.10 -2.29
C SER A 78 4.83 -2.00 -2.99
N ILE A 79 4.93 -2.38 -4.28
CA ILE A 79 6.21 -2.47 -5.01
C ILE A 79 6.31 -1.61 -6.29
N CYS A 80 5.25 -0.93 -6.69
CA CYS A 80 5.20 -0.18 -7.95
C CYS A 80 6.11 1.06 -7.94
N THR A 81 6.75 1.31 -9.08
CA THR A 81 7.33 2.61 -9.46
C THR A 81 6.25 3.54 -10.03
N HIS A 82 6.56 4.83 -10.17
CA HIS A 82 5.70 5.75 -10.94
C HIS A 82 5.50 5.23 -12.37
N GLU A 83 6.56 4.74 -13.02
CA GLU A 83 6.50 4.14 -14.36
C GLU A 83 5.61 2.89 -14.43
N ASP A 84 5.66 2.03 -13.41
CA ASP A 84 4.79 0.86 -13.34
C ASP A 84 3.31 1.27 -13.33
N VAL A 85 2.96 2.40 -12.68
CA VAL A 85 1.58 2.93 -12.62
C VAL A 85 1.20 3.65 -13.91
N ARG A 86 2.09 4.44 -14.52
CA ARG A 86 1.86 5.15 -15.80
C ARG A 86 1.60 4.21 -16.97
N GLU A 87 2.21 3.02 -16.96
CA GLU A 87 2.00 2.02 -18.01
C GLU A 87 0.58 1.43 -17.93
N THR A 88 -0.32 1.97 -18.75
CA THR A 88 -1.73 1.55 -18.83
C THR A 88 -1.93 0.05 -19.06
N ASN A 89 -1.00 -0.63 -19.74
CA ASN A 89 -1.10 -2.08 -19.94
C ASN A 89 -0.95 -2.87 -18.63
N ASN A 90 -0.37 -2.27 -17.59
CA ASN A 90 -0.20 -2.93 -16.30
C ASN A 90 -1.53 -3.05 -15.54
N LEU A 91 -2.50 -2.16 -15.78
CA LEU A 91 -3.76 -2.07 -15.04
C LEU A 91 -5.00 -2.46 -15.87
N ARG A 92 -4.84 -3.29 -16.91
CA ARG A 92 -5.93 -3.70 -17.81
C ARG A 92 -7.07 -4.45 -17.12
N PHE A 93 -6.84 -5.07 -15.97
CA PHE A 93 -7.88 -5.71 -15.17
C PHE A 93 -9.01 -4.75 -14.76
N LEU A 94 -8.76 -3.43 -14.77
CA LEU A 94 -9.79 -2.42 -14.47
C LEU A 94 -10.88 -2.32 -15.54
N GLN A 95 -10.59 -2.68 -16.80
CA GLN A 95 -11.52 -2.49 -17.93
C GLN A 95 -12.86 -3.23 -17.75
N ASP A 96 -12.84 -4.38 -17.08
CA ASP A 96 -14.01 -5.22 -16.81
C ASP A 96 -14.07 -5.59 -15.32
N ALA A 97 -13.59 -4.69 -14.44
CA ALA A 97 -13.53 -4.96 -13.00
C ALA A 97 -14.92 -5.04 -12.38
N SER A 98 -15.10 -5.98 -11.45
CA SER A 98 -16.28 -6.00 -10.58
C SER A 98 -16.18 -4.88 -9.54
N GLU A 99 -17.31 -4.52 -8.94
CA GLU A 99 -17.37 -3.54 -7.84
C GLU A 99 -16.39 -3.89 -6.70
N PHE A 100 -16.28 -5.19 -6.38
CA PHE A 100 -15.33 -5.67 -5.38
C PHE A 100 -13.87 -5.34 -5.73
N ILE A 101 -13.49 -5.50 -7.00
CA ILE A 101 -12.14 -5.20 -7.49
C ILE A 101 -11.90 -3.69 -7.56
N VAL A 102 -12.89 -2.89 -7.95
CA VAL A 102 -12.82 -1.42 -7.92
C VAL A 102 -12.63 -0.92 -6.50
N ASN A 103 -13.43 -1.39 -5.54
CA ASN A 103 -13.29 -1.06 -4.13
C ASN A 103 -11.92 -1.47 -3.57
N THR A 104 -11.43 -2.64 -3.98
CA THR A 104 -10.09 -3.11 -3.60
C THR A 104 -8.99 -2.20 -4.17
N PHE A 105 -9.08 -1.83 -5.45
CA PHE A 105 -8.13 -0.95 -6.10
C PHE A 105 -8.11 0.43 -5.43
N ALA A 106 -9.28 1.05 -5.28
CA ALA A 106 -9.42 2.36 -4.66
C ALA A 106 -8.93 2.38 -3.21
N SER A 107 -9.32 1.38 -2.40
CA SER A 107 -8.87 1.30 -0.99
C SER A 107 -7.36 1.06 -0.85
N ALA A 108 -6.73 0.38 -1.81
CA ALA A 108 -5.31 0.08 -1.77
C ALA A 108 -4.43 1.16 -2.42
N ALA A 109 -4.99 1.99 -3.31
CA ALA A 109 -4.26 3.03 -4.05
C ALA A 109 -3.44 3.98 -3.17
N PRO A 110 -3.87 4.41 -1.96
CA PRO A 110 -3.07 5.26 -1.08
C PRO A 110 -1.74 4.60 -0.66
N THR A 111 -1.67 3.26 -0.66
CA THR A 111 -0.43 2.53 -0.33
C THR A 111 0.58 2.54 -1.49
N SER A 112 0.16 2.94 -2.70
CA SER A 112 1.07 3.18 -3.82
C SER A 112 2.01 4.34 -3.56
N LEU A 113 1.54 5.33 -2.79
CA LEU A 113 2.20 6.61 -2.53
C LEU A 113 2.55 7.40 -3.79
N SER A 114 1.99 7.01 -4.93
CA SER A 114 2.29 7.53 -6.25
C SER A 114 1.10 8.33 -6.75
N PRO A 115 1.22 9.66 -6.92
CA PRO A 115 0.15 10.49 -7.49
C PRO A 115 -0.31 10.02 -8.88
N GLU A 116 0.53 9.27 -9.60
CA GLU A 116 0.20 8.65 -10.89
C GLU A 116 -1.01 7.70 -10.85
N VAL A 117 -1.48 7.29 -9.65
CA VAL A 117 -2.70 6.48 -9.52
C VAL A 117 -3.98 7.33 -9.67
N ILE A 118 -3.91 8.64 -9.43
CA ILE A 118 -5.06 9.55 -9.39
C ILE A 118 -5.82 9.59 -10.72
N PRO A 119 -5.19 9.64 -11.91
CA PRO A 119 -5.92 9.55 -13.17
C PRO A 119 -6.79 8.29 -13.30
N TYR A 120 -6.35 7.15 -12.78
CA TYR A 120 -7.14 5.92 -12.76
C TYR A 120 -8.31 6.03 -11.78
N LEU A 121 -8.09 6.62 -10.60
CA LEU A 121 -9.16 6.86 -9.63
C LEU A 121 -10.21 7.84 -10.17
N LEU A 122 -9.81 8.90 -10.88
CA LEU A 122 -10.73 9.85 -11.52
C LEU A 122 -11.57 9.18 -12.61
N ALA A 123 -10.96 8.34 -13.44
CA ALA A 123 -11.69 7.57 -14.45
C ALA A 123 -12.69 6.58 -13.81
N LEU A 124 -12.27 5.89 -12.74
CA LEU A 124 -13.17 5.03 -11.97
C LEU A 124 -14.29 5.83 -11.29
N LEU A 125 -14.00 7.03 -10.78
CA LEU A 125 -15.01 7.89 -10.20
C LEU A 125 -16.06 8.26 -11.25
N GLU A 126 -15.65 8.66 -12.46
CA GLU A 126 -16.58 8.96 -13.55
C GLU A 126 -17.48 7.77 -13.91
N GLU A 127 -16.94 6.55 -13.90
CA GLU A 127 -17.68 5.33 -14.23
C GLU A 127 -18.57 4.81 -13.08
N TRP A 128 -18.20 5.05 -11.82
CA TRP A 128 -18.83 4.45 -10.63
C TRP A 128 -19.49 5.46 -9.67
N ASP A 129 -19.61 6.74 -10.06
CA ASP A 129 -20.16 7.81 -9.19
C ASP A 129 -21.63 7.53 -8.76
N ASP A 130 -22.36 6.74 -9.54
CA ASP A 130 -23.75 6.37 -9.28
C ASP A 130 -23.92 5.24 -8.24
N ILE A 131 -22.83 4.60 -7.82
CA ILE A 131 -22.79 3.60 -6.74
C ILE A 131 -22.23 4.26 -5.48
N PRO A 132 -23.08 4.66 -4.51
CA PRO A 132 -22.67 5.57 -3.43
C PRO A 132 -21.47 5.07 -2.61
N ASP A 133 -21.49 3.82 -2.15
CA ASP A 133 -20.41 3.27 -1.31
C ASP A 133 -19.08 3.21 -2.07
N THR A 134 -19.11 2.86 -3.36
CA THR A 134 -17.92 2.79 -4.22
C THR A 134 -17.39 4.20 -4.53
N SER A 135 -18.28 5.15 -4.85
CA SER A 135 -17.91 6.55 -5.08
C SER A 135 -17.20 7.15 -3.85
N VAL A 136 -17.72 6.91 -2.65
CA VAL A 136 -17.08 7.34 -1.39
C VAL A 136 -15.68 6.76 -1.24
N ILE A 137 -15.50 5.44 -1.47
CA ILE A 137 -14.17 4.81 -1.37
C ILE A 137 -13.17 5.42 -2.37
N ILE A 138 -13.62 5.72 -3.60
CA ILE A 138 -12.77 6.35 -4.61
C ILE A 138 -12.42 7.79 -4.22
N ARG A 139 -13.39 8.57 -3.72
CA ARG A 139 -13.20 9.95 -3.24
C ARG A 139 -12.24 10.00 -2.06
N ASP A 140 -12.45 9.19 -1.03
CA ASP A 140 -11.55 9.07 0.13
C ASP A 140 -10.12 8.74 -0.30
N SER A 141 -9.98 7.86 -1.30
CA SER A 141 -8.69 7.48 -1.86
C SER A 141 -7.99 8.66 -2.52
N ILE A 142 -8.69 9.43 -3.36
CA ILE A 142 -8.14 10.63 -4.00
C ILE A 142 -7.83 11.71 -2.97
N ASP A 143 -8.71 11.92 -1.97
CA ASP A 143 -8.54 12.93 -0.93
C ASP A 143 -7.30 12.65 -0.08
N SER A 144 -6.95 11.38 0.13
CA SER A 144 -5.70 11.01 0.82
C SER A 144 -4.42 11.55 0.14
N PHE A 145 -4.49 11.87 -1.16
CA PHE A 145 -3.39 12.49 -1.91
C PHE A 145 -3.52 14.01 -2.02
N LEU A 146 -4.73 14.54 -2.15
CA LEU A 146 -4.96 15.93 -2.57
C LEU A 146 -5.56 16.82 -1.47
N SER A 147 -6.22 16.23 -0.47
CA SER A 147 -7.08 16.94 0.49
C SER A 147 -8.03 17.93 -0.19
N PHE A 148 -8.65 17.52 -1.30
CA PHE A 148 -9.58 18.36 -2.04
C PHE A 148 -10.81 18.70 -1.20
N GLU A 149 -11.21 17.85 -0.25
CA GLU A 149 -12.35 18.09 0.63
C GLU A 149 -12.15 19.33 1.52
N ASN A 150 -10.90 19.63 1.89
CA ASN A 150 -10.58 20.85 2.65
C ASN A 150 -10.88 22.14 1.86
N GLN A 151 -10.87 22.07 0.52
CA GLN A 151 -11.07 23.20 -0.37
C GLN A 151 -12.50 23.26 -0.92
N TYR A 152 -13.05 22.12 -1.34
CA TYR A 152 -14.31 22.04 -2.07
C TYR A 152 -15.42 21.28 -1.33
N GLY A 153 -15.09 20.59 -0.23
CA GLY A 153 -16.02 19.74 0.52
C GLY A 153 -16.26 18.37 -0.15
N GLU A 154 -17.07 17.54 0.52
CA GLU A 154 -17.40 16.16 0.10
C GLU A 154 -18.06 16.10 -1.30
N GLU A 155 -18.79 17.15 -1.68
CA GLU A 155 -19.55 17.26 -2.93
C GLU A 155 -18.74 17.85 -4.10
N ALA A 156 -17.40 17.80 -4.04
CA ALA A 156 -16.53 18.32 -5.10
C ALA A 156 -16.81 17.60 -6.44
N THR A 157 -16.86 18.37 -7.54
CA THR A 157 -17.01 17.78 -8.88
C THR A 157 -15.72 17.16 -9.36
N ILE A 158 -15.79 16.22 -10.31
CA ILE A 158 -14.62 15.57 -10.90
C ILE A 158 -13.64 16.61 -11.48
N GLU A 159 -14.14 17.70 -12.07
CA GLU A 159 -13.31 18.79 -12.60
C GLU A 159 -12.56 19.54 -11.51
N GLN A 160 -13.20 19.78 -10.35
CA GLN A 160 -12.55 20.44 -9.22
C GLN A 160 -11.46 19.55 -8.61
N ILE A 161 -11.71 18.24 -8.51
CA ILE A 161 -10.72 17.28 -8.02
C ILE A 161 -9.55 17.17 -9.02
N ALA A 162 -9.83 17.18 -10.33
CA ALA A 162 -8.81 17.18 -11.37
C ALA A 162 -7.96 18.46 -11.35
N GLU A 163 -8.54 19.62 -11.05
CA GLU A 163 -7.80 20.87 -10.83
C GLU A 163 -6.84 20.74 -9.63
N CYS A 164 -7.31 20.22 -8.49
CA CYS A 164 -6.43 19.93 -7.34
C CYS A 164 -5.25 19.02 -7.72
N PHE A 165 -5.47 18.03 -8.59
CA PHE A 165 -4.40 17.14 -9.05
C PHE A 165 -3.35 17.87 -9.91
N LEU A 166 -3.78 18.77 -10.79
CA LEU A 166 -2.88 19.59 -11.59
C LEU A 166 -2.06 20.53 -10.70
N ASP A 167 -2.71 21.21 -9.77
CA ASP A 167 -2.06 22.10 -8.79
C ASP A 167 -1.04 21.32 -7.95
N PHE A 168 -1.41 20.12 -7.48
CA PHE A 168 -0.50 19.23 -6.76
C PHE A 168 0.73 18.89 -7.60
N GLY A 169 0.56 18.57 -8.88
CA GLY A 169 1.66 18.27 -9.80
C GLY A 169 2.59 19.45 -10.06
N ASP A 170 2.06 20.67 -10.07
CA ASP A 170 2.85 21.90 -10.26
C ASP A 170 3.65 22.30 -9.01
N GLU A 171 3.12 21.97 -7.82
CA GLU A 171 3.73 22.32 -6.53
C GLU A 171 4.73 21.29 -6.00
N ASN A 172 4.70 20.05 -6.52
CA ASN A 172 5.43 18.91 -5.96
C ASN A 172 6.44 18.30 -6.94
N GLU A 173 7.48 17.67 -6.40
CA GLU A 173 8.49 16.96 -7.20
C GLU A 173 7.94 15.62 -7.72
N GLY A 174 7.82 15.46 -9.04
CA GLY A 174 7.20 14.29 -9.68
C GLY A 174 7.94 12.95 -9.55
N GLU A 175 9.18 12.94 -9.06
CA GLU A 175 9.96 11.72 -8.81
C GLU A 175 9.84 11.21 -7.36
N MET A 176 9.18 11.98 -6.49
CA MET A 176 8.98 11.59 -5.10
C MET A 176 7.66 10.84 -4.92
N TYR A 177 7.65 9.95 -3.94
CA TYR A 177 6.44 9.38 -3.38
C TYR A 177 5.88 10.26 -2.28
N TYR A 178 4.55 10.28 -2.13
CA TYR A 178 3.84 11.15 -1.19
C TYR A 178 2.90 10.35 -0.28
N PHE A 179 2.85 10.75 0.98
CA PHE A 179 1.86 10.30 1.96
C PHE A 179 1.30 11.54 2.65
N ASP A 180 -0.03 11.72 2.64
CA ASP A 180 -0.67 12.89 3.28
C ASP A 180 -0.06 14.21 2.77
N GLN A 181 0.02 14.33 1.43
CA GLN A 181 0.62 15.45 0.66
C GLN A 181 2.09 15.78 0.94
N LYS A 182 2.79 14.97 1.75
CA LYS A 182 4.20 15.20 2.09
C LYS A 182 5.06 14.12 1.45
N PRO A 183 6.30 14.46 1.02
CA PRO A 183 7.22 13.44 0.55
C PRO A 183 7.38 12.34 1.60
N ALA A 184 7.11 11.11 1.18
CA ALA A 184 6.95 9.97 2.06
C ALA A 184 8.27 9.73 2.82
N PHE A 185 8.16 9.60 4.13
CA PHE A 185 9.32 9.42 5.00
C PHE A 185 8.92 8.64 6.25
N PRO A 186 9.63 7.56 6.65
CA PRO A 186 9.19 6.75 7.78
C PRO A 186 9.14 7.57 9.07
N GLY A 187 10.08 8.52 9.25
CA GLY A 187 10.10 9.40 10.41
C GLY A 187 8.80 10.21 10.58
N ASP A 188 8.18 10.64 9.48
CA ASP A 188 6.91 11.37 9.52
C ASP A 188 5.72 10.45 9.80
N LEU A 189 5.77 9.19 9.36
CA LEU A 189 4.78 8.16 9.70
C LEU A 189 4.86 7.71 11.17
N THR A 190 6.07 7.69 11.76
CA THR A 190 6.23 7.27 13.16
C THR A 190 5.65 8.25 14.19
N LYS A 191 5.55 9.54 13.85
CA LYS A 191 4.99 10.58 14.74
C LYS A 191 3.52 10.32 15.10
N PRO A 192 2.58 10.21 14.13
CA PRO A 192 1.19 9.91 14.43
C PRO A 192 1.02 8.52 15.07
N LEU A 193 1.84 7.54 14.69
CA LEU A 193 1.84 6.22 15.34
C LEU A 193 2.13 6.33 16.84
N ILE A 194 3.24 6.96 17.22
CA ILE A 194 3.63 7.10 18.63
C ILE A 194 2.62 7.96 19.39
N HIS A 195 2.11 9.03 18.77
CA HIS A 195 1.06 9.83 19.38
C HIS A 195 -0.19 9.00 19.72
N ARG A 196 -0.70 8.20 18.76
CA ARG A 196 -1.84 7.32 19.00
C ARG A 196 -1.53 6.26 20.05
N VAL A 197 -0.35 5.65 20.01
CA VAL A 197 0.10 4.65 21.01
C VAL A 197 0.09 5.24 22.42
N PHE A 198 0.55 6.47 22.62
CA PHE A 198 0.51 7.10 23.95
C PHE A 198 -0.91 7.41 24.43
N ILE A 199 -1.78 7.93 23.55
CA ILE A 199 -3.20 8.12 23.88
C ILE A 199 -3.83 6.78 24.28
N ALA A 200 -3.62 5.75 23.46
CA ALA A 200 -4.20 4.43 23.68
C ALA A 200 -3.68 3.78 24.97
N ALA A 201 -2.37 3.90 25.27
CA ALA A 201 -1.77 3.35 26.48
C ALA A 201 -2.32 3.99 27.76
N ASN A 202 -2.59 5.30 27.73
CA ASN A 202 -3.10 6.04 28.89
C ASN A 202 -4.57 5.70 29.20
N ASN A 203 -5.33 5.32 28.18
CA ASN A 203 -6.77 5.04 28.29
C ASN A 203 -7.11 3.54 28.20
N GLU A 204 -6.09 2.67 28.01
CA GLU A 204 -6.25 1.25 27.70
C GLU A 204 -7.17 0.98 26.49
N GLU A 205 -6.98 1.78 25.42
CA GLU A 205 -7.74 1.68 24.18
C GLU A 205 -7.04 0.81 23.12
N ARG A 206 -7.78 0.44 22.08
CA ARG A 206 -7.24 -0.22 20.88
C ARG A 206 -6.40 0.75 20.04
N LEU A 207 -5.44 0.23 19.27
CA LEU A 207 -4.61 1.04 18.38
C LEU A 207 -5.44 1.81 17.34
N GLN A 208 -6.39 1.14 16.68
CA GLN A 208 -7.26 1.72 15.65
C GLN A 208 -6.52 2.45 14.53
N MET A 209 -5.41 1.88 14.06
CA MET A 209 -4.66 2.37 12.90
C MET A 209 -4.30 1.18 11.99
N GLU A 210 -4.55 1.31 10.69
CA GLU A 210 -4.23 0.26 9.72
C GLU A 210 -3.09 0.67 8.77
N VAL A 211 -3.24 1.81 8.10
CA VAL A 211 -2.35 2.22 6.99
C VAL A 211 -0.91 2.46 7.46
N ILE A 212 -0.71 3.31 8.48
CA ILE A 212 0.63 3.65 8.98
C ILE A 212 1.39 2.41 9.51
N PRO A 213 0.80 1.58 10.39
CA PRO A 213 1.45 0.35 10.82
C PRO A 213 1.80 -0.59 9.67
N SER A 214 0.93 -0.70 8.66
CA SER A 214 1.15 -1.53 7.47
C SER A 214 2.33 -1.02 6.65
N LEU A 215 2.34 0.27 6.30
CA LEU A 215 3.42 0.90 5.52
C LEU A 215 4.78 0.74 6.21
N LEU A 216 4.86 1.06 7.51
CA LEU A 216 6.10 0.90 8.27
C LEU A 216 6.58 -0.55 8.29
N SER A 217 5.65 -1.51 8.45
CA SER A 217 5.97 -2.93 8.44
C SER A 217 6.48 -3.41 7.09
N ILE A 218 5.81 -3.02 6.01
CA ILE A 218 6.18 -3.34 4.63
C ILE A 218 7.53 -2.72 4.28
N TRP A 219 7.74 -1.45 4.61
CA TRP A 219 8.96 -0.73 4.28
C TRP A 219 10.18 -1.28 4.99
N SER A 220 10.07 -1.60 6.28
CA SER A 220 11.19 -2.11 7.09
C SER A 220 11.38 -3.62 6.97
N GLY A 221 10.35 -4.34 6.54
CA GLY A 221 10.32 -5.80 6.63
C GLY A 221 10.32 -6.30 8.07
N LYS A 222 9.87 -5.48 9.03
CA LYS A 222 9.70 -5.81 10.44
C LYS A 222 8.30 -5.39 10.86
N LYS A 223 7.56 -6.29 11.50
CA LYS A 223 6.20 -6.02 11.94
C LYS A 223 6.15 -4.92 13.02
N VAL A 224 5.26 -3.94 12.86
CA VAL A 224 4.89 -3.01 13.93
C VAL A 224 4.26 -3.80 15.09
N PRO A 225 4.56 -3.48 16.37
CA PRO A 225 4.08 -4.25 17.53
C PRO A 225 2.58 -4.13 17.86
N GLY A 226 1.70 -4.41 16.93
CA GLY A 226 0.26 -4.41 17.15
C GLY A 226 -0.51 -4.36 15.83
N GLU A 227 -1.73 -4.84 15.88
CA GLU A 227 -2.73 -4.71 14.82
C GLU A 227 -3.82 -3.72 15.25
N TYR A 228 -4.75 -3.40 14.35
CA TYR A 228 -5.88 -2.48 14.58
C TYR A 228 -6.58 -2.68 15.94
N ASP A 229 -6.93 -3.93 16.28
CA ASP A 229 -7.65 -4.29 17.50
C ASP A 229 -6.77 -4.47 18.75
N THR A 230 -5.46 -4.26 18.64
CA THR A 230 -4.55 -4.45 19.78
C THR A 230 -4.79 -3.39 20.83
N VAL A 231 -5.19 -3.81 22.04
CA VAL A 231 -5.28 -2.92 23.21
C VAL A 231 -3.87 -2.53 23.65
N ILE A 232 -3.62 -1.23 23.69
CA ILE A 232 -2.33 -0.68 24.10
C ILE A 232 -2.34 -0.45 25.60
N THR A 233 -1.30 -0.91 26.28
CA THR A 233 -1.17 -0.84 27.73
C THR A 233 0.22 -0.37 28.14
N ALA A 234 0.39 -0.02 29.41
CA ALA A 234 1.67 0.30 30.01
C ALA A 234 2.75 -0.80 29.83
N SER A 235 2.36 -2.06 29.56
CA SER A 235 3.31 -3.16 29.36
C SER A 235 3.74 -3.37 27.91
N ASN A 236 2.96 -2.93 26.91
CA ASN A 236 3.26 -3.20 25.49
C ASN A 236 3.67 -1.97 24.68
N TYR A 237 3.35 -0.74 25.12
CA TYR A 237 3.67 0.47 24.36
C TYR A 237 5.19 0.64 24.13
N GLN A 238 6.02 0.16 25.06
CA GLN A 238 7.48 0.22 24.94
C GLN A 238 8.00 -0.54 23.71
N SER A 239 7.30 -1.59 23.26
CA SER A 239 7.66 -2.31 22.04
C SER A 239 7.56 -1.41 20.81
N PHE A 240 6.56 -0.52 20.75
CA PHE A 240 6.43 0.46 19.65
C PHE A 240 7.57 1.48 19.67
N ILE A 241 7.99 1.94 20.85
CA ILE A 241 9.15 2.82 20.98
C ILE A 241 10.40 2.14 20.45
N SER A 242 10.69 0.92 20.91
CA SER A 242 11.83 0.12 20.43
C SER A 242 11.79 -0.13 18.93
N TYR A 243 10.59 -0.31 18.36
CA TYR A 243 10.40 -0.44 16.92
C TYR A 243 10.81 0.84 16.17
N VAL A 244 10.32 2.00 16.61
CA VAL A 244 10.63 3.31 16.00
C VAL A 244 12.12 3.64 16.12
N GLU A 245 12.73 3.39 17.28
CA GLU A 245 14.18 3.53 17.45
C GLU A 245 14.96 2.61 16.49
N GLY A 246 14.46 1.39 16.27
CA GLY A 246 15.03 0.46 15.29
C GLY A 246 14.92 0.94 13.83
N LEU A 247 13.90 1.73 13.49
CA LEU A 247 13.78 2.37 12.18
C LEU A 247 14.78 3.52 12.01
N ALA A 248 15.00 4.32 13.05
CA ALA A 248 15.93 5.45 13.00
C ALA A 248 17.39 5.03 12.67
N ASN A 249 17.74 3.77 12.94
CA ASN A 249 19.06 3.21 12.64
C ASN A 249 19.23 2.75 11.18
N GLN A 250 18.20 2.86 10.35
CA GLN A 250 18.25 2.51 8.92
C GLN A 250 18.42 3.78 8.06
N SER A 251 18.97 3.62 6.86
CA SER A 251 19.14 4.72 5.91
C SER A 251 17.89 4.91 5.08
N TRP A 252 17.18 6.01 5.32
CA TRP A 252 15.96 6.37 4.61
C TRP A 252 16.15 7.68 3.86
N GLU A 253 15.65 7.73 2.64
CA GLU A 253 15.61 8.90 1.80
C GLU A 253 14.19 9.44 1.74
N LYS A 254 14.05 10.75 1.92
CA LYS A 254 12.76 11.42 1.87
C LYS A 254 12.22 11.36 0.44
N GLY A 255 10.94 11.03 0.29
CA GLY A 255 10.30 10.86 -1.02
C GLY A 255 10.64 9.54 -1.70
N ARG A 256 11.36 8.61 -1.05
CA ARG A 256 11.65 7.27 -1.59
C ARG A 256 10.71 6.23 -1.00
N LYS A 257 10.27 5.28 -1.83
CA LYS A 257 9.48 4.13 -1.40
C LYS A 257 10.35 2.91 -1.20
N TYR A 258 9.97 2.08 -0.24
CA TYR A 258 10.72 0.90 0.16
C TYR A 258 9.84 -0.34 0.25
N PHE A 259 10.44 -1.49 0.01
CA PHE A 259 9.85 -2.79 0.30
C PHE A 259 10.90 -3.66 1.00
N TYR A 260 10.65 -4.00 2.26
CA TYR A 260 11.50 -4.86 3.09
C TYR A 260 12.95 -4.37 3.29
N GLY A 261 13.14 -3.06 3.24
CA GLY A 261 14.43 -2.36 3.35
C GLY A 261 15.11 -2.13 1.99
N HIS A 262 14.48 -2.54 0.89
CA HIS A 262 14.98 -2.30 -0.46
C HIS A 262 14.29 -1.07 -1.06
N PRO A 263 15.03 -0.06 -1.54
CA PRO A 263 14.45 1.06 -2.26
C PRO A 263 13.88 0.57 -3.60
N LEU A 264 12.72 1.12 -3.98
CA LEU A 264 12.06 0.88 -5.27
C LEU A 264 12.43 1.96 -6.28
#